data_AF-A0A0J8GX91-F1
#
_entry.id   AF-A0A0J8GX91-F1
#
_cell.length_a   1.000
_cell.length_b   1.000
_cell.length_c   1.000
_cell.angle_alpha   90.00
_cell.angle_beta   90.00
_cell.angle_gamma   90.00
#
_symmetry.space_group_name_H-M   'P 1'
#
loop_
_entity.id
_entity.type
_entity.pdbx_description
1 polymer ?
#
loop_
_entity_poly.entity_id
_entity_poly.type
_entity_poly.pdbx_seq_one_letter_code
_entity_poly.pdbx_strand_id
1 'polypeptide(L)'
;MRKNMKQSISTEIQNEAQRVAKATQRPGQTKEQTKLIAQGIEKGIAEYKKQQKAKAREADKAKKQKIKQKSEQKDVITATNPNKAPANQKLAWGLLGLSWSLFGLYFLLQ
;
A
#
# COMPACT_ATOMS: atom_id res chain seq x y z
N MET A 1 -23.78 15.51 -14.57
CA MET A 1 -24.41 15.30 -13.25
C MET A 1 -23.82 14.06 -12.58
N ARG A 2 -23.10 14.20 -11.47
CA ARG A 2 -22.64 13.04 -10.69
C ARG A 2 -23.85 12.50 -9.92
N LYS A 3 -24.36 11.33 -10.33
CA LYS A 3 -25.43 10.63 -9.63
C LYS A 3 -24.92 10.32 -8.22
N ASN A 4 -25.41 11.06 -7.23
CA ASN A 4 -25.25 10.72 -5.82
C ASN A 4 -25.99 9.40 -5.61
N MET A 5 -25.31 8.28 -5.88
CA MET A 5 -25.74 6.99 -5.39
C MET A 5 -25.65 7.09 -3.87
N LYS A 6 -26.77 7.50 -3.26
CA LYS A 6 -27.07 7.25 -1.85
C LYS A 6 -26.60 5.82 -1.63
N GLN A 7 -25.52 5.62 -0.87
CA GLN A 7 -24.92 4.31 -0.66
C GLN A 7 -26.05 3.46 -0.08
N SER A 8 -26.74 2.70 -0.94
CA SER A 8 -27.85 1.86 -0.54
C SER A 8 -27.19 0.83 0.34
N ILE A 9 -27.47 0.93 1.63
CA ILE A 9 -26.94 0.01 2.61
C ILE A 9 -27.40 -1.37 2.15
N SER A 10 -26.45 -2.31 2.05
CA SER A 10 -26.76 -3.64 1.53
C SER A 10 -27.84 -4.28 2.39
N THR A 11 -28.77 -4.99 1.77
CA THR A 11 -29.77 -5.80 2.48
C THR A 11 -29.13 -6.77 3.46
N GLU A 12 -27.91 -7.24 3.14
CA GLU A 12 -27.07 -8.02 4.03
C GLU A 12 -26.73 -7.29 5.34
N ILE A 13 -26.33 -6.01 5.28
CA ILE A 13 -26.00 -5.23 6.49
C ILE A 13 -27.26 -5.01 7.34
N GLN A 14 -28.41 -4.81 6.70
CA GLN A 14 -29.69 -4.68 7.39
C GLN A 14 -30.07 -5.97 8.12
N ASN A 15 -29.93 -7.11 7.45
CA ASN A 15 -30.20 -8.42 8.03
C ASN A 15 -29.23 -8.74 9.17
N GLU A 16 -27.94 -8.47 8.99
CA GLU A 16 -26.91 -8.68 10.01
C GLU A 16 -27.17 -7.79 11.23
N ALA A 17 -27.49 -6.51 11.02
CA ALA A 17 -27.83 -5.58 12.09
C ALA A 17 -29.06 -6.03 12.87
N GLN A 18 -30.09 -6.57 12.19
CA GLN A 18 -31.26 -7.16 12.84
C GLN A 18 -30.91 -8.42 13.63
N ARG A 19 -30.06 -9.30 13.09
CA ARG A 19 -29.60 -10.52 13.79
C ARG A 19 -28.84 -10.15 15.06
N VAL A 20 -27.90 -9.20 14.97
CA VAL A 20 -27.11 -8.74 16.12
C VAL A 20 -28.02 -8.08 17.16
N ALA A 21 -28.91 -7.17 16.74
CA ALA A 21 -29.84 -6.51 17.66
C ALA A 21 -30.72 -7.52 18.43
N LYS A 22 -31.24 -8.55 17.74
CA LYS A 22 -32.01 -9.63 18.35
C LYS A 22 -31.16 -10.51 19.27
N ALA A 23 -29.92 -10.82 18.88
CA ALA A 23 -29.01 -11.61 19.72
C ALA A 23 -28.64 -10.88 21.02
N THR A 24 -28.58 -9.54 21.01
CA THR A 24 -28.30 -8.70 22.18
C THR A 24 -29.56 -8.22 22.92
N GLN A 25 -30.74 -8.71 22.54
CA GLN A 25 -32.01 -8.26 23.12
C GLN A 25 -32.09 -8.62 24.60
N ARG A 26 -32.45 -7.65 25.43
CA ARG A 26 -32.70 -7.86 26.86
C ARG A 26 -34.13 -8.37 27.10
N PRO A 27 -34.37 -9.21 28.12
CA PRO A 27 -35.72 -9.63 28.47
C PRO A 27 -36.58 -8.40 28.80
N GLY A 28 -37.76 -8.30 28.18
CA GLY A 28 -38.67 -7.15 28.29
C GLY A 28 -38.52 -6.05 27.23
N GLN A 29 -37.55 -6.14 26.30
CA GLN A 29 -37.41 -5.17 25.20
C GLN A 29 -38.50 -5.34 24.13
N THR A 30 -39.09 -4.22 23.66
CA THR A 30 -40.11 -4.25 22.60
C THR A 30 -39.49 -4.45 21.21
N LYS A 31 -40.26 -5.01 20.28
CA LYS A 31 -39.80 -5.22 18.89
C LYS A 31 -39.39 -3.91 18.20
N GLU A 32 -40.05 -2.81 18.52
CA GLU A 32 -39.71 -1.49 17.99
C GLU A 32 -38.36 -1.00 18.50
N GLN A 33 -38.07 -1.20 19.79
CA GLN A 33 -36.77 -0.88 20.36
C GLN A 33 -35.65 -1.69 19.73
N THR A 34 -35.84 -3.00 19.54
CA THR A 34 -34.87 -3.86 18.83
C THR A 34 -34.66 -3.38 17.39
N LYS A 35 -35.72 -2.94 16.71
CA LYS A 35 -35.63 -2.39 15.34
C LYS A 35 -34.86 -1.06 15.30
N LEU A 36 -35.06 -0.17 16.28
CA LEU A 36 -34.28 1.07 16.40
C LEU A 36 -32.79 0.78 16.65
N ILE A 37 -32.48 -0.22 17.47
CA ILE A 37 -31.09 -0.66 17.69
C ILE A 37 -30.48 -1.19 16.39
N ALA A 38 -31.22 -2.03 15.65
CA ALA A 38 -30.76 -2.52 14.35
C ALA A 38 -30.47 -1.37 13.36
N GLN A 39 -31.34 -0.37 13.29
CA GLN A 39 -31.11 0.83 12.46
C GLN A 39 -29.88 1.63 12.92
N GLY A 40 -29.61 1.68 14.23
CA GLY A 40 -28.40 2.30 14.78
C GLY A 40 -27.13 1.58 14.34
N ILE A 41 -27.12 0.25 14.47
CA ILE A 41 -25.99 -0.60 14.03
C ILE A 41 -25.77 -0.44 12.52
N GLU A 42 -26.84 -0.46 11.72
CA GLU A 42 -26.80 -0.27 10.28
C GLU A 42 -26.12 1.07 9.90
N LYS A 43 -26.56 2.17 10.52
CA LYS A 43 -25.97 3.50 10.30
C LYS A 43 -24.51 3.56 10.73
N GLY A 44 -24.17 2.97 11.88
CA GLY A 44 -22.80 2.93 12.38
C GLY A 44 -21.83 2.23 11.42
N ILE A 45 -22.23 1.07 10.88
CA ILE A 45 -21.42 0.35 9.89
C ILE A 45 -21.26 1.17 8.60
N ALA A 46 -22.33 1.81 8.15
CA ALA A 46 -22.29 2.64 6.94
C ALA A 46 -21.33 3.83 7.08
N GLU A 47 -21.38 4.51 8.24
CA GLU A 47 -20.52 5.65 8.54
C GLU A 47 -19.05 5.23 8.68
N TYR A 48 -18.78 4.16 9.43
CA TYR A 48 -17.43 3.61 9.55
C TYR A 48 -16.84 3.25 8.18
N LYS A 49 -17.60 2.56 7.33
CA LYS A 49 -17.16 2.18 5.99
C LYS A 49 -16.91 3.39 5.08
N LYS A 50 -17.69 4.47 5.25
CA LYS A 50 -17.48 5.74 4.54
C LYS A 50 -16.16 6.39 4.95
N GLN A 51 -15.89 6.49 6.25
CA GLN A 51 -14.64 7.05 6.77
C GLN A 51 -13.42 6.23 6.32
N GLN A 52 -13.49 4.90 6.43
CA GLN A 52 -12.45 3.98 5.94
C GLN A 52 -12.15 4.17 4.45
N LYS A 53 -13.18 4.25 3.59
CA LYS A 53 -12.99 4.51 2.15
C LYS A 53 -12.34 5.86 1.88
N ALA A 54 -12.67 6.90 2.65
CA ALA A 54 -12.04 8.21 2.51
C ALA A 54 -10.54 8.14 2.86
N LYS A 55 -10.20 7.55 4.01
CA LYS A 55 -8.83 7.34 4.46
C LYS A 55 -7.98 6.53 3.48
N ALA A 56 -8.54 5.46 2.91
CA ALA A 56 -7.87 4.65 1.90
C ALA A 56 -7.50 5.48 0.66
N ARG A 57 -8.41 6.34 0.19
CA ARG A 57 -8.15 7.23 -0.96
C ARG A 57 -7.09 8.27 -0.66
N GLU A 58 -7.08 8.84 0.54
CA GLU A 58 -6.04 9.78 0.96
C GLU A 58 -4.67 9.12 1.02
N ALA A 59 -4.59 7.90 1.58
CA ALA A 59 -3.37 7.11 1.60
C ALA A 59 -2.86 6.81 0.19
N ASP A 60 -3.74 6.42 -0.73
CA ASP A 60 -3.38 6.15 -2.12
C ASP A 60 -2.88 7.41 -2.85
N LYS A 61 -3.52 8.57 -2.61
CA LYS A 61 -3.04 9.86 -3.14
C LYS A 61 -1.65 10.19 -2.60
N ALA A 62 -1.43 10.05 -1.30
CA ALA A 62 -0.14 10.31 -0.68
C ALA A 62 0.96 9.37 -1.23
N LYS A 63 0.66 8.08 -1.41
CA LYS A 63 1.60 7.12 -2.02
C LYS A 63 1.96 7.54 -3.45
N LYS A 64 0.96 7.88 -4.28
CA LYS A 64 1.20 8.34 -5.66
C LYS A 64 2.03 9.62 -5.72
N GLN A 65 1.77 10.58 -4.82
CA GLN A 65 2.57 11.82 -4.72
C GLN A 65 4.03 11.54 -4.33
N LYS A 66 4.26 10.67 -3.32
CA LYS A 66 5.61 10.27 -2.92
C LYS A 66 6.38 9.59 -4.04
N ILE A 67 5.72 8.73 -4.83
CA ILE A 67 6.35 8.09 -5.98
C ILE A 67 6.77 9.13 -7.03
N LYS A 68 5.88 10.10 -7.34
CA LYS A 68 6.20 11.20 -8.28
C LYS A 68 7.36 12.07 -7.80
N GLN A 69 7.35 12.48 -6.53
CA GLN A 69 8.44 13.26 -5.95
C GLN A 69 9.76 12.48 -5.97
N LYS A 70 9.72 11.16 -5.71
CA LYS A 70 10.91 10.32 -5.75
C LYS A 70 11.43 10.09 -7.18
N SER A 71 10.56 10.03 -8.19
CA SER A 71 11.00 10.01 -9.59
C SER A 71 11.60 11.35 -10.01
N GLU A 72 10.95 12.47 -9.68
CA GLU A 72 11.46 13.81 -9.97
C GLU A 72 12.81 14.06 -9.27
N GLN A 73 12.96 13.64 -8.01
CA GLN A 73 14.24 13.72 -7.30
C GLN A 73 15.30 12.80 -7.93
N LYS A 74 14.93 11.63 -8.45
CA LYS A 74 15.86 10.73 -9.15
C LYS A 74 16.31 11.32 -10.49
N ASP A 75 15.43 12.00 -11.22
CA ASP A 75 15.77 12.72 -12.46
C ASP A 75 16.69 13.93 -12.18
N VAL A 76 16.44 14.68 -11.10
CA VAL A 76 17.31 15.81 -10.68
C VAL A 76 18.68 15.32 -10.18
N ILE A 77 18.74 14.21 -9.44
CA ILE A 77 20.02 13.60 -9.02
C ILE A 77 20.80 13.04 -10.22
N THR A 78 20.10 12.54 -11.24
CA THR A 78 20.73 12.06 -12.49
C THR A 78 21.25 13.23 -13.34
N ALA A 79 20.59 14.39 -13.32
CA ALA A 79 21.04 15.60 -14.00
C ALA A 79 22.20 16.34 -13.30
N THR A 80 22.46 16.08 -12.01
CA THR A 80 23.49 16.79 -11.21
C THR A 80 24.73 15.93 -10.92
N ASN A 81 24.89 14.77 -11.55
CA ASN A 81 26.09 13.93 -11.38
C ASN A 81 26.75 13.63 -12.74
N PRO A 82 27.49 14.58 -13.35
CA PRO A 82 28.59 14.16 -14.20
C PRO A 82 29.64 13.61 -13.23
N ASN A 83 30.03 12.35 -13.40
CA ASN A 83 31.17 11.73 -12.71
C ASN A 83 30.89 10.94 -11.41
N LYS A 84 30.32 9.75 -11.58
CA LYS A 84 30.90 8.57 -10.92
C LYS A 84 31.21 7.52 -11.98
N ALA A 85 32.33 7.73 -12.68
CA ALA A 85 33.02 6.61 -13.31
C ALA A 85 33.30 5.53 -12.24
N PRO A 86 33.17 4.23 -12.55
CA PRO A 86 33.58 3.19 -11.62
C PRO A 86 35.11 3.24 -11.51
N ALA A 87 35.62 3.98 -10.51
CA ALA A 87 37.05 4.15 -10.26
C ALA A 87 37.80 2.81 -10.05
N ASN A 88 37.07 1.71 -9.86
CA ASN A 88 37.60 0.37 -9.64
C ASN A 88 37.67 -0.52 -10.89
N GLN A 89 37.22 -0.09 -12.07
CA GLN A 89 37.26 -0.95 -13.27
C GLN A 89 38.70 -1.19 -13.77
N LYS A 90 39.60 -0.22 -13.63
CA LYS A 90 41.00 -0.36 -14.05
C LYS A 90 41.79 -1.34 -13.16
N LEU A 91 41.49 -1.37 -11.86
CA LEU A 91 42.10 -2.31 -10.92
C LEU A 91 41.69 -3.76 -11.24
N ALA A 92 40.42 -3.99 -11.62
CA ALA A 92 39.95 -5.32 -11.99
C ALA A 92 40.71 -5.91 -13.18
N TRP A 93 40.98 -5.11 -14.22
CA TRP A 93 41.77 -5.54 -15.38
C TRP A 93 43.26 -5.77 -15.05
N GLY A 94 43.84 -4.94 -14.17
CA GLY A 94 45.23 -5.12 -13.72
C GLY A 94 45.43 -6.42 -12.94
N LEU A 95 44.53 -6.72 -11.98
CA LEU A 95 44.58 -7.98 -11.24
C LEU A 95 44.36 -9.20 -12.15
N LEU A 96 43.50 -9.07 -13.16
CA LEU A 96 43.21 -10.16 -14.09
C LEU A 96 44.43 -10.50 -14.96
N GLY A 97 45.09 -9.49 -15.53
CA GLY A 97 46.31 -9.68 -16.31
C GLY A 97 47.45 -10.28 -15.48
N LEU A 98 47.56 -9.86 -14.21
CA LEU A 98 48.54 -10.39 -13.28
C LEU A 98 48.30 -11.89 -12.99
N SER A 99 47.06 -12.29 -12.70
CA SER A 99 46.70 -13.69 -12.43
C SER A 99 47.07 -14.64 -13.58
N TRP A 100 46.78 -14.25 -14.82
CA TRP A 100 47.17 -15.06 -15.99
C TRP A 100 48.68 -15.09 -16.25
N SER A 101 49.40 -13.99 -16.00
CA SER A 101 50.87 -14.00 -16.13
C SER A 101 51.52 -14.98 -15.16
N LEU A 102 51.08 -14.99 -13.89
CA LEU A 102 51.58 -15.96 -12.90
C LEU A 102 51.25 -17.41 -13.31
N PHE A 103 50.03 -17.65 -13.81
CA PHE A 103 49.64 -18.99 -14.27
C PHE A 103 50.42 -19.44 -15.52
N GLY A 104 50.62 -18.55 -16.49
CA GLY A 104 51.39 -18.85 -17.71
C GLY A 104 52.86 -19.13 -17.44
N LEU A 105 53.49 -18.37 -16.54
CA LEU A 105 54.87 -18.62 -16.10
C LEU A 105 54.99 -19.94 -15.35
N TYR A 106 54.04 -20.26 -14.46
CA TYR A 106 54.00 -21.54 -13.78
C TYR A 106 53.88 -22.70 -14.77
N PHE A 107 53.03 -22.58 -15.80
CA PHE A 107 52.83 -23.61 -16.81
C PHE A 107 54.03 -23.80 -17.74
N LEU A 108 54.86 -22.77 -17.92
CA LEU A 108 56.12 -22.85 -18.68
C LEU A 108 57.28 -23.40 -17.85
N LEU A 109 57.20 -23.32 -16.52
CA LEU A 109 58.22 -23.81 -15.59
C LEU A 109 57.94 -25.24 -15.09
N GLN A 110 56.76 -25.78 -15.41
CA GLN A 110 56.29 -27.14 -15.11
C GLN A 110 56.43 -28.02 -16.36
#